data_AF-A0A925CLS9-F1
#
_entry.id   AF-A0A925CLS9-F1
#
_cell.length_a   1.000
_cell.length_b   1.000
_cell.length_c   1.000
_cell.angle_alpha   90.00
_cell.angle_beta   90.00
_cell.angle_gamma   90.00
#
_symmetry.space_group_name_H-M   'P 1'
#
loop_
_entity.id
_entity.type
_entity.pdbx_description
1 polymer ?
#
loop_
_entity_poly.entity_id
_entity_poly.type
_entity_poly.pdbx_seq_one_letter_code
_entity_poly.pdbx_strand_id
1 'polypeptide(L)'
;AFLDGYHARVGSVIAAEWALPPQVAEAIAYYGAYEHTPTHRQEAMMTCLADRLATYLLVPDSYEDSTLRDHSVFADLNLYPNDVDTLLSLKEKILNLVDTMAQ
;
A
#
# COMPACT_ATOMS: atom_id res chain seq x y z
N ALA A 1 5.19 18.31 2.75
CA ALA A 1 5.31 19.46 1.84
C ALA A 1 3.93 19.86 1.31
N PHE A 2 3.78 21.00 0.64
CA PHE A 2 2.51 21.59 0.17
C PHE A 2 1.53 20.64 -0.56
N LEU A 3 2.03 19.54 -1.14
CA LEU A 3 1.25 18.54 -1.88
C LEU A 3 0.94 17.27 -1.08
N ASP A 4 1.41 17.16 0.16
CA ASP A 4 1.13 16.00 1.01
C ASP A 4 -0.39 15.87 1.20
N GLY A 5 -0.91 14.68 0.95
CA GLY A 5 -2.36 14.40 0.99
C GLY A 5 -3.12 14.68 -0.31
N TYR A 6 -2.51 15.28 -1.34
CA TYR A 6 -3.17 15.46 -2.64
C TYR A 6 -2.90 14.33 -3.63
N HIS A 7 -2.02 13.38 -3.31
CA HIS A 7 -1.63 12.28 -4.20
C HIS A 7 -2.84 11.46 -4.69
N ALA A 8 -3.80 11.13 -3.80
CA ALA A 8 -4.99 10.38 -4.19
C ALA A 8 -5.84 11.18 -5.18
N ARG A 9 -6.15 12.43 -4.86
CA ARG A 9 -6.97 13.31 -5.71
C ARG A 9 -6.33 13.55 -7.08
N VAL A 10 -5.04 13.87 -7.13
CA VAL A 10 -4.31 14.08 -8.38
C VAL A 10 -4.20 12.78 -9.17
N GLY A 11 -3.90 11.67 -8.49
CA GLY A 11 -3.83 10.35 -9.09
C GLY A 11 -5.16 9.91 -9.72
N SER A 12 -6.30 10.20 -9.09
CA SER A 12 -7.62 9.90 -9.67
C SER A 12 -7.89 10.68 -10.95
N VAL A 13 -7.46 11.94 -11.04
CA VAL A 13 -7.56 12.72 -12.28
C VAL A 13 -6.72 12.09 -13.37
N ILE A 14 -5.47 11.71 -13.07
CA ILE A 14 -4.58 11.04 -14.03
C ILE A 14 -5.19 9.71 -14.50
N ALA A 15 -5.71 8.90 -13.58
CA ALA A 15 -6.32 7.62 -13.90
C ALA A 15 -7.51 7.76 -14.85
N ALA A 16 -8.32 8.80 -14.68
CA ALA A 16 -9.42 9.12 -15.57
C ALA A 16 -8.94 9.55 -16.96
N GLU A 17 -7.98 10.48 -17.03
CA GLU A 17 -7.43 10.99 -18.30
C GLU A 17 -6.72 9.89 -19.11
N TRP A 18 -6.10 8.92 -18.44
CA TRP A 18 -5.42 7.79 -19.08
C TRP A 18 -6.34 6.59 -19.34
N ALA A 19 -7.63 6.70 -19.01
CA ALA A 19 -8.62 5.62 -19.13
C ALA A 19 -8.15 4.31 -18.47
N LEU A 20 -7.55 4.41 -17.27
CA LEU A 20 -7.11 3.24 -16.52
C LEU A 20 -8.31 2.38 -16.09
N PRO A 21 -8.11 1.07 -15.87
CA PRO A 21 -9.18 0.20 -15.40
C PRO A 21 -9.82 0.69 -14.09
N PRO A 22 -11.14 0.52 -13.89
CA PRO A 22 -11.85 1.03 -12.71
C PRO A 22 -11.22 0.61 -11.38
N GLN A 23 -10.78 -0.65 -11.26
CA GLN A 23 -10.12 -1.15 -10.04
C GLN A 23 -8.82 -0.41 -9.70
N VAL A 24 -8.09 0.07 -10.71
CA VAL A 24 -6.85 0.85 -10.51
C VAL A 24 -7.19 2.26 -10.05
N ALA A 25 -8.16 2.91 -10.71
CA ALA A 25 -8.62 4.24 -10.31
C ALA A 25 -9.17 4.25 -8.87
N GLU A 26 -9.90 3.19 -8.51
CA GLU A 26 -10.45 3.00 -7.17
C GLU A 26 -9.35 2.85 -6.12
N ALA A 27 -8.37 1.97 -6.36
CA ALA A 27 -7.24 1.78 -5.46
C ALA A 27 -6.47 3.09 -5.25
N ILE A 28 -6.22 3.87 -6.30
CA ILE A 28 -5.58 5.18 -6.20
C ILE A 28 -6.37 6.15 -5.32
N ALA A 29 -7.70 6.17 -5.47
CA ALA A 29 -8.56 7.08 -4.73
C ALA A 29 -8.73 6.70 -3.25
N TYR A 30 -8.76 5.40 -2.96
CA TYR A 30 -9.25 4.90 -1.67
C TYR A 30 -8.25 4.06 -0.86
N TYR A 31 -7.04 3.74 -1.34
CA TYR A 31 -6.16 2.83 -0.58
C TYR A 31 -5.92 3.26 0.89
N GLY A 32 -5.75 4.56 1.16
CA GLY A 32 -5.56 5.09 2.51
C GLY A 32 -6.80 5.01 3.41
N ALA A 33 -7.98 4.81 2.82
CA ALA A 33 -9.28 4.70 3.50
C ALA A 33 -10.15 3.65 2.81
N TYR A 34 -9.58 2.45 2.59
CA TYR A 34 -10.18 1.40 1.77
C TYR A 34 -11.55 0.92 2.27
N GLU A 35 -11.85 1.16 3.55
CA GLU A 35 -13.17 0.92 4.14
C GLU A 35 -14.31 1.69 3.46
N HIS A 36 -14.00 2.84 2.86
CA HIS A 36 -14.96 3.72 2.20
C HIS A 36 -15.06 3.51 0.70
N THR A 37 -14.35 2.53 0.15
CA THR A 37 -14.37 2.24 -1.28
C THR A 37 -15.73 1.68 -1.70
N PRO A 38 -16.38 2.24 -2.73
CA PRO A 38 -17.68 1.74 -3.20
C PRO A 38 -17.57 0.40 -3.94
N THR A 39 -16.43 0.14 -4.59
CA THR A 39 -16.14 -1.08 -5.36
C THR A 39 -14.69 -1.51 -5.17
N HIS A 40 -14.28 -2.65 -5.76
CA HIS A 40 -12.87 -3.09 -5.85
C HIS A 40 -12.08 -2.97 -4.54
N ARG A 41 -12.72 -3.35 -3.42
CA ARG A 41 -12.15 -3.19 -2.08
C ARG A 41 -10.88 -3.99 -1.88
N GLN A 42 -10.77 -5.14 -2.52
CA GLN A 42 -9.60 -5.99 -2.42
C GLN A 42 -8.35 -5.29 -2.98
N GLU A 43 -8.46 -4.61 -4.11
CA GLU A 43 -7.38 -3.85 -4.73
C GLU A 43 -6.96 -2.64 -3.88
N ALA A 44 -7.93 -1.94 -3.28
CA ALA A 44 -7.65 -0.86 -2.34
C ALA A 44 -6.94 -1.36 -1.07
N MET A 45 -7.38 -2.50 -0.49
CA MET A 45 -6.74 -3.14 0.66
C MET A 45 -5.31 -3.58 0.35
N MET A 46 -5.10 -4.26 -0.79
CA MET A 46 -3.78 -4.68 -1.25
C MET A 46 -2.83 -3.50 -1.40
N THR A 47 -3.31 -2.40 -2.00
CA THR A 47 -2.53 -1.17 -2.18
C THR A 47 -2.21 -0.51 -0.84
N CYS A 48 -3.17 -0.50 0.10
CA CYS A 48 -2.95 -0.03 1.48
C CYS A 48 -1.84 -0.80 2.19
N LEU A 49 -1.89 -2.13 2.13
CA LEU A 49 -0.86 -2.96 2.74
C LEU A 49 0.50 -2.76 2.05
N ALA A 50 0.53 -2.69 0.72
CA ALA A 50 1.75 -2.47 -0.04
C ALA A 50 2.42 -1.12 0.33
N ASP A 51 1.65 -0.03 0.41
CA ASP A 51 2.13 1.29 0.81
C ASP A 51 2.73 1.29 2.22
N ARG A 52 2.06 0.63 3.17
CA ARG A 52 2.55 0.48 4.54
C ARG A 52 3.84 -0.31 4.64
N LEU A 53 3.92 -1.43 3.94
CA LEU A 53 5.13 -2.26 3.89
C LEU A 53 6.28 -1.50 3.22
N ALA A 54 6.02 -0.81 2.11
CA ALA A 54 7.02 0.02 1.44
C ALA A 54 7.53 1.14 2.35
N THR A 55 6.63 1.83 3.05
CA THR A 55 6.99 2.88 4.02
C THR A 55 7.85 2.33 5.15
N TYR A 56 7.43 1.22 5.78
CA TYR A 56 8.19 0.53 6.83
C TYR A 56 9.61 0.12 6.37
N LEU A 57 9.75 -0.29 5.11
CA LEU A 57 11.03 -0.77 4.58
C LEU A 57 11.97 0.34 4.13
N LEU A 58 11.44 1.41 3.55
CA LEU A 58 12.22 2.41 2.81
C LEU A 58 12.36 3.74 3.57
N VAL A 59 11.49 4.02 4.53
CA VAL A 59 11.52 5.27 5.31
C VAL A 59 12.05 4.96 6.72
N PRO A 60 13.25 5.44 7.08
CA PRO A 60 13.79 5.24 8.42
C PRO A 60 12.84 5.77 9.50
N ASP A 61 12.69 5.02 10.58
CA ASP A 61 11.88 5.38 11.76
C ASP A 61 10.40 5.70 11.47
N SER A 62 9.84 5.20 10.36
CA SER A 62 8.44 5.48 10.00
C SER A 62 7.42 4.82 10.94
N TYR A 63 7.69 3.58 11.36
CA TYR A 63 6.84 2.79 12.23
C TYR A 63 7.67 1.92 13.18
N GLU A 64 7.17 1.73 14.40
CA GLU A 64 7.56 0.58 15.20
C GLU A 64 6.93 -0.70 14.61
N ASP A 65 7.58 -1.85 14.80
CA ASP A 65 7.12 -3.14 14.26
C ASP A 65 5.70 -3.50 14.73
N SER A 66 5.40 -3.21 16.00
CA SER A 66 4.06 -3.37 16.59
C SER A 66 3.00 -2.51 15.86
N THR A 67 3.33 -1.24 15.59
CA THR A 67 2.42 -0.30 14.93
C THR A 67 2.09 -0.73 13.50
N LEU A 68 3.06 -1.30 12.78
CA LEU A 68 2.81 -1.88 11.47
C LEU A 68 1.82 -3.05 11.59
N ARG A 69 2.11 -4.01 12.48
CA ARG A 69 1.36 -5.26 12.63
C ARG A 69 -0.05 -5.07 13.17
N ASP A 70 -0.29 -4.02 13.95
CA ASP A 70 -1.60 -3.71 14.53
C ASP A 70 -2.60 -3.13 13.52
N HIS A 71 -2.17 -2.85 12.29
CA HIS A 71 -3.07 -2.28 11.29
C HIS A 71 -4.13 -3.29 10.81
N SER A 72 -5.40 -2.86 10.77
CA SER A 72 -6.56 -3.71 10.43
C SER A 72 -6.44 -4.42 9.08
N VAL A 73 -5.78 -3.80 8.10
CA VAL A 73 -5.66 -4.35 6.74
C VAL A 73 -5.08 -5.76 6.68
N PHE A 74 -4.23 -6.14 7.64
CA PHE A 74 -3.70 -7.51 7.72
C PHE A 74 -4.84 -8.50 7.98
N ALA A 75 -5.65 -8.24 9.00
CA ALA A 75 -6.80 -9.07 9.34
C ALA A 75 -7.87 -9.05 8.24
N ASP A 76 -8.13 -7.88 7.62
CA ASP A 76 -9.12 -7.74 6.55
C ASP A 76 -8.72 -8.52 5.28
N LEU A 77 -7.41 -8.70 5.04
CA LEU A 77 -6.86 -9.55 3.99
C LEU A 77 -6.69 -11.02 4.41
N ASN A 78 -7.15 -11.39 5.60
CA ASN A 78 -6.99 -12.72 6.19
C ASN A 78 -5.52 -13.16 6.33
N LEU A 79 -4.62 -12.21 6.63
CA LEU A 79 -3.22 -12.50 6.96
C LEU A 79 -3.11 -12.73 8.46
N TYR A 80 -2.79 -13.97 8.84
CA TYR A 80 -2.54 -14.34 10.22
C TYR A 80 -1.11 -13.95 10.63
N PRO A 81 -0.78 -13.90 11.94
CA PRO A 81 0.55 -13.50 12.39
C PRO A 81 1.72 -14.24 11.71
N ASN A 82 1.59 -15.55 11.47
CA ASN A 82 2.59 -16.35 10.78
C ASN A 82 2.74 -15.96 9.29
N ASP A 83 1.66 -15.55 8.63
CA ASP A 83 1.70 -15.06 7.25
C ASP A 83 2.43 -13.72 7.19
N VAL A 84 2.20 -12.85 8.18
CA VAL A 84 2.91 -11.58 8.32
C VAL A 84 4.40 -11.80 8.56
N ASP A 85 4.77 -12.74 9.43
CA ASP A 85 6.17 -13.11 9.65
C ASP A 85 6.83 -13.61 8.37
N THR A 86 6.11 -14.45 7.62
CA THR A 86 6.57 -14.95 6.33
C THR A 86 6.80 -13.82 5.34
N LEU A 87 5.87 -12.87 5.25
CA LEU A 87 6.00 -11.68 4.38
C LEU A 87 7.20 -10.82 4.77
N LEU A 88 7.37 -10.52 6.06
CA LEU A 88 8.47 -9.68 6.54
C LEU A 88 9.84 -10.36 6.39
N SER A 89 9.90 -11.70 6.41
CA SER A 89 11.13 -12.44 6.13
C SER A 89 11.65 -12.24 4.70
N LEU A 90 10.80 -11.79 3.76
CA LEU A 90 11.19 -11.50 2.38
C LEU A 90 11.88 -10.14 2.21
N LYS A 91 11.99 -9.34 3.27
CA LYS A 91 12.54 -7.97 3.26
C LYS A 91 13.84 -7.84 2.47
N GLU A 92 14.86 -8.62 2.81
CA GLU A 92 16.19 -8.51 2.17
C GLU A 92 16.12 -8.82 0.67
N LYS A 93 15.34 -9.84 0.30
CA LYS A 93 15.14 -10.23 -1.10
C LYS A 93 14.45 -9.11 -1.89
N ILE A 94 13.46 -8.46 -1.29
CA ILE A 94 12.72 -7.35 -1.93
C ILE A 94 13.62 -6.13 -2.08
N LEU A 95 14.41 -5.77 -1.07
CA LEU A 95 15.34 -4.63 -1.16
C LEU A 95 16.36 -4.82 -2.29
N ASN A 96 16.95 -6.00 -2.41
CA ASN A 96 17.87 -6.32 -3.51
C ASN A 96 17.21 -6.20 -4.89
N LEU A 97 15.93 -6.59 -5.00
CA LEU A 97 15.18 -6.47 -6.25
C LEU A 97 14.94 -4.99 -6.61
N VAL A 98 14.53 -4.16 -5.64
CA VAL A 98 14.28 -2.74 -5.84
C VAL A 98 15.55 -2.01 -6.27
N ASP A 99 16.69 -2.31 -5.65
CA ASP A 99 17.99 -1.75 -6.03
C ASP A 99 18.36 -2.09 -7.48
N THR A 100 17.99 -3.28 -7.96
CA THR A 100 18.23 -3.70 -9.35
C THR A 100 17.32 -2.96 -10.34
N MET A 101 16.08 -2.63 -9.96
CA MET A 101 15.13 -1.91 -10.82
C MET A 101 15.45 -0.41 -10.94
N ALA A 102 16.20 0.14 -9.98
CA ALA A 102 16.60 1.55 -9.97
C ALA A 102 17.86 1.83 -10.84
N GLN A 103 18.53 0.79 -11.34
CA GLN A 103 19.69 0.86 -12.24
C GLN A 103 19.27 0.88 -13.71
#